data_AF-A0A9D9HS36-F1
#
_entry.id   AF-A0A9D9HS36-F1
#
_cell.length_a   1.000
_cell.length_b   1.000
_cell.length_c   1.000
_cell.angle_alpha   90.00
_cell.angle_beta   90.00
_cell.angle_gamma   90.00
#
_symmetry.space_group_name_H-M   'P 1'
#
loop_
_entity.id
_entity.type
_entity.pdbx_description
1 polymer ?
#
loop_
_entity_poly.entity_id
_entity_poly.type
_entity_poly.pdbx_seq_one_letter_code
_entity_poly.pdbx_strand_id
1 'polypeptide(L)'
;MDYKLEYMERLFAKIGKKKTESYVISRIWHQLNDDRVKFVVQQYVRIGQDKYALADLYLPQLNIFIEINEPFHENNIEKDKLRNERIVDITHSELRVIVCGSGAEDKNGEKEIHWKSLNEIHCQIAEVVSFIKQRISELGENFKPWDDVSTLSVEYHRNKGYLKVEDNECLRTTDDIATVFGTKAKNRGFLRASGAKVKENTIVWWPNAGHPLWHNELSEDGMFIYEYPTQENKSITPAEHLKQWLSAPEETRITFLRYKDDLGFCFYRFVGVFRLNHDRSIKENKCVWERVSDTYQLDV
;
A
#
# COMPACT_ATOMS: atom_id res chain seq x y z
N MET A 1 -11.41 -0.71 14.32
CA MET A 1 -11.99 0.28 13.40
C MET A 1 -12.22 -0.43 12.08
N ASP A 2 -13.34 -0.15 11.41
CA ASP A 2 -13.60 -0.72 10.08
C ASP A 2 -12.49 -0.31 9.10
N TYR A 3 -12.02 -1.26 8.26
CA TYR A 3 -10.91 -1.02 7.34
C TYR A 3 -11.23 0.07 6.31
N LYS A 4 -12.42 0.02 5.70
CA LYS A 4 -12.81 0.97 4.65
C LYS A 4 -12.97 2.36 5.25
N LEU A 5 -13.54 2.48 6.45
CA LEU A 5 -13.62 3.75 7.17
C LEU A 5 -12.23 4.34 7.41
N GLU A 6 -11.31 3.57 8.01
CA GLU A 6 -9.95 4.05 8.28
C GLU A 6 -9.22 4.43 6.97
N TYR A 7 -9.47 3.69 5.89
CA TYR A 7 -8.89 3.95 4.58
C TYR A 7 -9.35 5.31 4.04
N MET A 8 -10.65 5.57 4.09
CA MET A 8 -11.20 6.84 3.62
C MET A 8 -10.76 8.01 4.50
N GLU A 9 -10.68 7.86 5.82
CA GLU A 9 -10.16 8.89 6.74
C GLU A 9 -8.71 9.27 6.37
N ARG A 10 -7.84 8.28 6.17
CA ARG A 10 -6.44 8.50 5.79
C ARG A 10 -6.31 9.09 4.38
N LEU A 11 -7.13 8.64 3.44
CA LEU A 11 -7.19 9.17 2.08
C LEU A 11 -7.52 10.67 2.10
N PHE A 12 -8.58 11.08 2.79
CA PHE A 12 -8.97 12.49 2.89
C PHE A 12 -7.97 13.33 3.68
N ALA A 13 -7.35 12.77 4.72
CA ALA A 13 -6.25 13.43 5.43
C ALA A 13 -5.04 13.69 4.52
N LYS A 14 -4.68 12.72 3.64
CA LYS A 14 -3.56 12.85 2.69
C LYS A 14 -3.77 13.98 1.70
N ILE A 15 -4.98 14.11 1.15
CA ILE A 15 -5.29 15.17 0.16
C ILE A 15 -5.77 16.48 0.79
N GLY A 16 -5.96 16.54 2.10
CA GLY A 16 -6.56 17.70 2.79
C GLY A 16 -5.84 19.04 2.59
N LYS A 17 -4.56 19.03 2.20
CA LYS A 17 -3.79 20.25 1.88
C LYS A 17 -4.10 20.80 0.48
N LYS A 18 -4.62 19.98 -0.43
CA LYS A 18 -5.01 20.34 -1.79
C LYS A 18 -6.49 20.71 -1.82
N LYS A 19 -6.78 22.00 -1.61
CA LYS A 19 -8.12 22.49 -1.27
C LYS A 19 -9.19 22.09 -2.30
N THR A 20 -8.93 22.36 -3.58
CA THR A 20 -9.90 22.11 -4.66
C THR A 20 -10.02 20.61 -4.95
N GLU A 21 -8.89 19.90 -5.09
CA GLU A 21 -8.89 18.45 -5.27
C GLU A 21 -9.66 17.73 -4.16
N SER A 22 -9.37 18.06 -2.90
CA SER A 22 -10.03 17.48 -1.73
C SER A 22 -11.55 17.74 -1.74
N TYR A 23 -11.98 18.96 -2.08
CA TYR A 23 -13.40 19.29 -2.20
C TYR A 23 -14.10 18.45 -3.28
N VAL A 24 -13.50 18.38 -4.47
CA VAL A 24 -14.07 17.66 -5.61
C VAL A 24 -14.13 16.16 -5.31
N ILE A 25 -13.04 15.56 -4.85
CA ILE A 25 -12.95 14.12 -4.55
C ILE A 25 -13.93 13.73 -3.44
N SER A 26 -14.01 14.51 -2.35
CA SER A 26 -14.95 14.24 -1.27
C SER A 26 -16.41 14.33 -1.73
N ARG A 27 -16.74 15.32 -2.58
CA ARG A 27 -18.09 15.45 -3.15
C ARG A 27 -18.45 14.29 -4.07
N ILE A 28 -17.52 13.82 -4.90
CA ILE A 28 -17.71 12.61 -5.73
C ILE A 28 -17.99 11.41 -4.84
N TRP A 29 -17.17 11.17 -3.80
CA TRP A 29 -17.35 10.07 -2.85
C TRP A 29 -18.74 10.08 -2.21
N HIS A 30 -19.15 11.22 -1.65
CA HIS A 30 -20.43 11.34 -0.96
C HIS A 30 -21.66 11.25 -1.89
N GLN A 31 -21.57 11.75 -3.13
CA GLN A 31 -22.67 11.65 -4.10
C GLN A 31 -22.76 10.28 -4.79
N LEU A 32 -21.62 9.63 -5.01
CA LEU A 32 -21.57 8.28 -5.50
C LEU A 32 -22.25 7.35 -4.49
N ASN A 33 -21.89 7.48 -3.21
CA ASN A 33 -22.45 6.73 -2.09
C ASN A 33 -22.48 5.21 -2.35
N ASP A 34 -21.36 4.69 -2.86
CA ASP A 34 -21.18 3.28 -3.19
C ASP A 34 -19.78 2.84 -2.75
N ASP A 35 -19.70 2.18 -1.59
CA ASP A 35 -18.44 1.74 -0.98
C ASP A 35 -17.83 0.52 -1.68
N ARG A 36 -18.47 0.01 -2.73
CA ARG A 36 -17.91 -1.02 -3.61
C ARG A 36 -16.88 -0.44 -4.58
N VAL A 37 -16.80 0.89 -4.73
CA VAL A 37 -15.80 1.55 -5.58
C VAL A 37 -14.66 2.07 -4.72
N LYS A 38 -13.43 1.58 -4.96
CA LYS A 38 -12.25 2.06 -4.26
C LYS A 38 -11.77 3.37 -4.86
N PHE A 39 -11.47 4.34 -4.00
CA PHE A 39 -10.83 5.59 -4.41
C PHE A 39 -9.32 5.46 -4.19
N VAL A 40 -8.52 5.74 -5.22
CA VAL A 40 -7.07 5.81 -5.12
C VAL A 40 -6.64 7.19 -5.56
N VAL A 41 -6.00 7.96 -4.69
CA VAL A 41 -5.62 9.35 -4.96
C VAL A 41 -4.14 9.46 -5.29
N GLN A 42 -3.79 10.42 -6.14
CA GLN A 42 -2.40 10.71 -6.52
C GLN A 42 -1.71 9.45 -7.08
N GLN A 43 -2.38 8.75 -7.99
CA GLN A 43 -1.85 7.51 -8.57
C GLN A 43 -0.78 7.83 -9.61
N TYR A 44 0.43 7.29 -9.42
CA TYR A 44 1.46 7.33 -10.44
C TYR A 44 1.12 6.34 -11.56
N VAL A 45 1.07 6.84 -12.79
CA VAL A 45 0.90 6.05 -14.01
C VAL A 45 2.19 6.12 -14.80
N ARG A 46 2.82 4.97 -15.07
CA ARG A 46 4.04 4.91 -15.86
C ARG A 46 3.70 5.18 -17.32
N ILE A 47 4.30 6.22 -17.89
CA ILE A 47 4.05 6.72 -19.23
C ILE A 47 5.19 6.40 -20.22
N GLY A 48 6.30 5.87 -19.74
CA GLY A 48 7.45 5.47 -20.54
C GLY A 48 8.57 4.91 -19.67
N GLN A 49 9.77 4.77 -20.23
CA GLN A 49 10.91 4.21 -19.50
C GLN A 49 11.18 4.96 -18.17
N ASP A 50 11.07 6.30 -18.15
CA ASP A 50 11.29 7.14 -16.95
C ASP A 50 10.32 8.33 -16.80
N LYS A 51 9.12 8.25 -17.37
CA LYS A 51 8.10 9.31 -17.26
C LYS A 51 6.87 8.78 -16.55
N TYR A 52 6.33 9.58 -15.63
CA TYR A 52 5.12 9.26 -14.88
C TYR A 52 4.13 10.43 -14.99
N ALA A 53 2.84 10.11 -15.09
CA ALA A 53 1.78 11.04 -14.73
C ALA A 53 1.28 10.77 -13.33
N LEU A 54 0.74 11.81 -12.71
CA LEU A 54 -0.04 11.71 -11.49
C LEU A 54 -1.48 12.01 -11.85
N ALA A 55 -2.38 11.07 -11.62
CA ALA A 55 -3.82 11.32 -11.72
C ALA A 55 -4.38 11.64 -10.32
N ASP A 56 -5.26 12.63 -10.23
CA ASP A 56 -5.81 13.07 -8.93
C ASP A 56 -6.64 11.97 -8.26
N LEU A 57 -7.49 11.29 -9.03
CA LEU A 57 -8.31 10.17 -8.58
C LEU A 57 -8.34 9.04 -9.62
N TYR A 58 -8.15 7.82 -9.16
CA TYR A 58 -8.27 6.58 -9.92
C TYR A 58 -9.29 5.65 -9.25
N LEU A 59 -10.15 5.04 -10.06
CA LEU A 59 -11.19 4.08 -9.66
C LEU A 59 -10.85 2.70 -10.27
N PRO A 60 -10.11 1.83 -9.55
CA PRO A 60 -9.53 0.62 -10.13
C PRO A 60 -10.56 -0.36 -10.70
N GLN A 61 -11.68 -0.54 -10.02
CA GLN A 61 -12.73 -1.48 -10.42
C GLN A 61 -13.36 -1.14 -11.78
N LEU A 62 -13.28 0.14 -12.16
CA LEU A 62 -13.94 0.68 -13.35
C LEU A 62 -12.95 1.10 -14.43
N ASN A 63 -11.64 1.06 -14.11
CA ASN A 63 -10.56 1.57 -14.94
C ASN A 63 -10.78 3.04 -15.37
N ILE A 64 -11.22 3.89 -14.43
CA ILE A 64 -11.50 5.32 -14.67
C ILE A 64 -10.50 6.19 -13.93
N PHE A 65 -9.92 7.16 -14.64
CA PHE A 65 -9.15 8.27 -14.07
C PHE A 65 -9.97 9.55 -14.08
N ILE A 66 -9.83 10.36 -13.04
CA ILE A 66 -10.45 11.68 -12.90
C ILE A 66 -9.34 12.68 -12.56
N GLU A 67 -9.22 13.71 -13.39
CA GLU A 67 -8.26 14.82 -13.23
C GLU A 67 -9.01 16.12 -12.90
N ILE A 68 -8.44 16.92 -12.00
CA ILE A 68 -9.05 18.13 -11.46
C ILE A 68 -8.18 19.32 -11.86
N ASN A 69 -8.59 20.01 -12.92
CA ASN A 69 -7.83 21.11 -13.48
C ASN A 69 -8.13 22.42 -12.73
N GLU A 70 -7.21 22.82 -11.85
CA GLU A 70 -7.19 24.14 -11.22
C GLU A 70 -6.55 25.19 -12.16
N PRO A 71 -7.02 26.46 -12.13
CA PRO A 71 -6.57 27.50 -13.06
C PRO A 71 -5.08 27.91 -12.91
N PHE A 72 -4.42 27.50 -11.82
CA PHE A 72 -3.00 27.84 -11.57
C PHE A 72 -1.98 26.96 -12.32
N HIS A 73 -2.42 25.97 -13.10
CA HIS A 73 -1.53 25.00 -13.77
C HIS A 73 -1.13 25.35 -15.22
N GLU A 74 -1.49 26.53 -15.74
CA GLU A 74 -1.41 26.80 -17.20
C GLU A 74 -0.02 26.94 -17.83
N ASN A 75 1.08 26.97 -17.08
CA ASN A 75 2.40 26.86 -17.70
C ASN A 75 2.66 25.47 -18.33
N ASN A 76 1.68 24.57 -18.32
CA ASN A 76 1.78 23.20 -18.82
C ASN A 76 0.53 22.72 -19.61
N ILE A 77 -0.34 23.58 -20.18
CA ILE A 77 -1.57 23.12 -20.90
C ILE A 77 -1.28 22.02 -21.93
N GLU A 78 -0.23 22.18 -22.75
CA GLU A 78 0.19 21.14 -23.70
C GLU A 78 0.79 19.90 -23.03
N LYS A 79 1.52 20.07 -21.92
CA LYS A 79 2.05 18.94 -21.16
C LYS A 79 0.96 18.15 -20.46
N ASP A 80 -0.06 18.81 -19.92
CA ASP A 80 -1.19 18.15 -19.26
C ASP A 80 -2.07 17.44 -20.27
N LYS A 81 -2.28 18.01 -21.46
CA LYS A 81 -2.96 17.34 -22.57
C LYS A 81 -2.20 16.10 -23.05
N LEU A 82 -0.90 16.24 -23.34
CA LEU A 82 -0.04 15.12 -23.76
C LEU A 82 0.11 14.05 -22.65
N ARG A 83 0.06 14.46 -21.38
CA ARG A 83 0.08 13.58 -20.21
C ARG A 83 -1.22 12.78 -20.10
N ASN A 84 -2.35 13.43 -20.29
CA ASN A 84 -3.69 12.83 -20.25
C ASN A 84 -3.89 11.84 -21.40
N GLU A 85 -3.51 12.21 -22.63
CA GLU A 85 -3.53 11.33 -23.81
C GLU A 85 -2.69 10.07 -23.57
N ARG A 86 -1.50 10.22 -22.98
CA ARG A 86 -0.64 9.08 -22.69
C ARG A 86 -1.13 8.16 -21.56
N ILE A 87 -1.85 8.68 -20.56
CA ILE A 87 -2.51 7.81 -19.57
C ILE A 87 -3.50 6.91 -20.32
N VAL A 88 -4.39 7.51 -21.12
CA VAL A 88 -5.39 6.78 -21.90
C VAL A 88 -4.76 5.75 -22.84
N ASP A 89 -3.71 6.13 -23.57
CA ASP A 89 -3.03 5.24 -24.52
C ASP A 89 -2.37 4.02 -23.86
N ILE A 90 -1.83 4.19 -22.65
CA ILE A 90 -1.04 3.15 -21.98
C ILE A 90 -1.90 2.25 -21.09
N THR A 91 -2.89 2.82 -20.43
CA THR A 91 -3.73 2.07 -19.50
C THR A 91 -5.03 1.60 -20.15
N HIS A 92 -5.30 2.01 -21.40
CA HIS A 92 -6.59 1.84 -22.09
C HIS A 92 -7.77 2.25 -21.19
N SER A 93 -7.52 3.21 -20.31
CA SER A 93 -8.44 3.66 -19.29
C SER A 93 -9.20 4.88 -19.77
N GLU A 94 -10.34 5.11 -19.12
CA GLU A 94 -11.16 6.25 -19.43
C GLU A 94 -10.82 7.43 -18.52
N LEU A 95 -10.49 8.57 -19.13
CA LEU A 95 -10.18 9.79 -18.41
C LEU A 95 -11.39 10.74 -18.39
N ARG A 96 -11.66 11.33 -17.23
CA ARG A 96 -12.60 12.43 -17.03
C ARG A 96 -11.88 13.64 -16.46
N VAL A 97 -12.18 14.82 -16.97
CA VAL A 97 -11.56 16.07 -16.52
C VAL A 97 -12.64 16.96 -15.92
N ILE A 98 -12.42 17.41 -14.70
CA ILE A 98 -13.23 18.44 -14.04
C ILE A 98 -12.44 19.75 -14.11
N VAL A 99 -12.96 20.72 -14.86
CA VAL A 99 -12.32 22.03 -15.01
C VAL A 99 -12.88 22.98 -13.95
N CYS A 100 -12.04 23.35 -12.99
CA CYS A 100 -12.38 24.25 -11.89
C CYS A 100 -12.16 25.73 -12.24
N GLY A 101 -11.34 26.00 -13.24
CA GLY A 101 -11.10 27.34 -13.77
C GLY A 101 -10.19 27.29 -14.98
N SER A 102 -9.93 28.45 -15.55
CA SER A 102 -8.92 28.68 -16.59
C SER A 102 -8.13 29.94 -16.25
N GLY A 103 -6.89 29.99 -16.67
CA GLY A 103 -6.18 31.24 -16.86
C GLY A 103 -6.41 31.75 -18.28
N ALA A 104 -6.32 33.05 -18.46
CA ALA A 104 -6.20 33.67 -19.76
C ALA A 104 -5.17 34.78 -19.65
N GLU A 105 -4.36 34.97 -20.70
CA GLU A 105 -3.58 36.19 -20.81
C GLU A 105 -4.51 37.30 -21.31
N ASP A 106 -4.53 38.41 -20.57
CA ASP A 106 -5.23 39.61 -21.00
C ASP A 106 -4.47 40.26 -22.19
N LYS A 107 -5.03 41.33 -22.76
CA LYS A 107 -4.44 42.03 -23.90
C LYS A 107 -3.07 42.66 -23.59
N ASN A 108 -2.67 42.74 -22.32
CA ASN A 108 -1.42 43.29 -21.84
C ASN A 108 -0.40 42.20 -21.44
N GLY A 109 -0.77 40.92 -21.54
CA GLY A 109 0.05 39.78 -21.11
C GLY A 109 -0.01 39.51 -19.61
N GLU A 110 -0.94 40.12 -18.87
CA GLU A 110 -1.20 39.79 -17.47
C GLU A 110 -2.11 38.55 -17.38
N LYS A 111 -1.77 37.61 -16.49
CA LYS A 111 -2.58 36.41 -16.28
C LYS A 111 -3.81 36.73 -15.46
N GLU A 112 -4.98 36.67 -16.11
CA GLU A 112 -6.27 36.70 -15.46
C GLU A 112 -6.70 35.29 -15.10
N ILE A 113 -7.09 35.07 -13.85
CA ILE A 113 -7.52 33.77 -13.33
C ILE A 113 -9.03 33.76 -13.22
N HIS A 114 -9.69 32.93 -14.02
CA HIS A 114 -11.14 32.77 -14.00
C HIS A 114 -11.52 31.45 -13.35
N TRP A 115 -12.08 31.52 -12.14
CA TRP A 115 -12.70 30.38 -11.48
C TRP A 115 -14.10 30.13 -12.01
N LYS A 116 -14.44 28.87 -12.26
CA LYS A 116 -15.83 28.50 -12.48
C LYS A 116 -16.63 28.69 -11.19
N SER A 117 -17.91 29.00 -11.33
CA SER A 117 -18.81 29.06 -10.20
C SER A 117 -18.94 27.68 -9.54
N LEU A 118 -19.30 27.68 -8.25
CA LEU A 118 -19.53 26.45 -7.51
C LEU A 118 -20.58 25.55 -8.19
N ASN A 119 -21.62 26.14 -8.78
CA ASN A 119 -22.66 25.42 -9.50
C ASN A 119 -22.13 24.72 -10.76
N GLU A 120 -21.29 25.39 -11.56
CA GLU A 120 -20.67 24.78 -12.74
C GLU A 120 -19.74 23.61 -12.36
N ILE A 121 -19.01 23.73 -11.24
CA ILE A 121 -18.20 22.63 -10.70
C ILE A 121 -19.11 21.48 -10.23
N HIS A 122 -20.23 21.79 -9.57
CA HIS A 122 -21.19 20.77 -9.14
C HIS A 122 -21.83 20.02 -10.30
N CYS A 123 -22.18 20.70 -11.39
CA CYS A 123 -22.70 20.06 -12.61
C CYS A 123 -21.69 19.06 -13.17
N GLN A 124 -20.43 19.45 -13.33
CA GLN A 124 -19.37 18.54 -13.79
C GLN A 124 -19.18 17.33 -12.86
N ILE A 125 -19.23 17.54 -11.54
CA ILE A 125 -19.18 16.44 -10.56
C ILE A 125 -20.36 15.49 -10.72
N ALA A 126 -21.57 16.01 -10.91
CA ALA A 126 -22.77 15.20 -11.09
C ALA A 126 -22.72 14.37 -12.39
N GLU A 127 -22.17 14.93 -13.47
CA GLU A 127 -21.92 14.21 -14.73
C GLU A 127 -20.94 13.06 -14.51
N VAL A 128 -19.83 13.30 -13.82
CA VAL A 128 -18.84 12.26 -13.48
C VAL A 128 -19.46 11.16 -12.62
N VAL A 129 -20.24 11.51 -11.59
CA VAL A 129 -20.92 10.53 -10.72
C VAL A 129 -21.95 9.70 -11.51
N SER A 130 -22.71 10.34 -12.40
CA SER A 130 -23.68 9.65 -13.26
C SER A 130 -22.98 8.67 -14.18
N PHE A 131 -21.86 9.08 -14.77
CA PHE A 131 -21.02 8.24 -15.61
C PHE A 131 -20.45 7.03 -14.84
N ILE A 132 -19.96 7.22 -13.62
CA ILE A 132 -19.49 6.12 -12.75
C ILE A 132 -20.62 5.10 -12.51
N LYS A 133 -21.82 5.58 -12.15
CA LYS A 133 -22.99 4.71 -11.91
C LYS A 133 -23.42 3.96 -13.17
N GLN A 134 -23.34 4.61 -14.33
CA GLN A 134 -23.58 3.96 -15.62
C GLN A 134 -22.56 2.86 -15.87
N ARG A 135 -21.26 3.11 -15.69
CA ARG A 135 -20.20 2.10 -15.89
C ARG A 135 -20.38 0.89 -14.98
N ILE A 136 -20.74 1.10 -13.72
CA ILE A 136 -21.06 -0.01 -12.79
C ILE A 136 -22.23 -0.85 -13.34
N SER A 137 -23.27 -0.18 -13.84
CA SER A 137 -24.46 -0.84 -14.41
C SER A 137 -24.13 -1.62 -15.69
N GLU A 138 -23.26 -1.08 -16.56
CA GLU A 138 -22.78 -1.74 -17.78
C GLU A 138 -21.97 -3.00 -17.49
N LEU A 139 -21.17 -2.99 -16.41
CA LEU A 139 -20.40 -4.16 -16.00
C LEU A 139 -21.29 -5.28 -15.44
N GLY A 140 -22.38 -4.92 -14.74
CA GLY A 140 -23.31 -5.89 -14.14
C GLY A 140 -22.58 -6.89 -13.25
N GLU A 141 -22.76 -8.19 -13.52
CA GLU A 141 -22.10 -9.29 -12.79
C GLU A 141 -20.57 -9.30 -12.95
N ASN A 142 -20.02 -8.63 -13.97
CA ASN A 142 -18.57 -8.50 -14.13
C ASN A 142 -17.95 -7.44 -13.20
N PHE A 143 -18.78 -6.63 -12.53
CA PHE A 143 -18.30 -5.64 -11.57
C PHE A 143 -17.73 -6.33 -10.33
N LYS A 144 -16.41 -6.19 -10.14
CA LYS A 144 -15.71 -6.72 -8.95
C LYS A 144 -15.65 -5.63 -7.87
N PRO A 145 -16.40 -5.76 -6.76
CA PRO A 145 -16.42 -4.74 -5.72
C PRO A 145 -15.06 -4.62 -5.01
N TRP A 146 -14.83 -3.49 -4.36
CA TRP A 146 -13.70 -3.27 -3.46
C TRP A 146 -13.78 -4.22 -2.27
N ASP A 147 -12.84 -5.18 -2.25
CA ASP A 147 -12.76 -6.23 -1.25
C ASP A 147 -11.32 -6.50 -0.81
N ASP A 148 -10.55 -5.45 -0.52
CA ASP A 148 -9.22 -5.62 0.07
C ASP A 148 -9.29 -6.27 1.46
N VAL A 149 -10.46 -6.22 2.11
CA VAL A 149 -10.63 -6.70 3.49
C VAL A 149 -10.64 -8.22 3.57
N SER A 150 -11.23 -8.91 2.57
CA SER A 150 -11.35 -10.37 2.62
C SER A 150 -9.99 -11.04 2.68
N THR A 151 -9.04 -10.61 1.84
CA THR A 151 -7.69 -11.18 1.79
C THR A 151 -6.80 -10.76 2.98
N LEU A 152 -7.24 -9.81 3.81
CA LEU A 152 -6.55 -9.40 5.04
C LEU A 152 -7.06 -10.11 6.29
N SER A 153 -8.03 -11.03 6.15
CA SER A 153 -8.67 -11.71 7.27
C SER A 153 -7.95 -13.00 7.68
N VAL A 154 -8.12 -13.39 8.94
CA VAL A 154 -7.61 -14.67 9.45
C VAL A 154 -8.31 -15.83 8.74
N GLU A 155 -9.62 -15.71 8.55
CA GLU A 155 -10.48 -16.73 7.93
C GLU A 155 -10.07 -17.02 6.49
N TYR A 156 -9.75 -15.98 5.70
CA TYR A 156 -9.26 -16.17 4.33
C TYR A 156 -8.02 -17.05 4.28
N HIS A 157 -6.99 -16.73 5.07
CA HIS A 157 -5.73 -17.48 5.06
C HIS A 157 -5.94 -18.91 5.59
N ARG A 158 -6.77 -19.08 6.63
CA ARG A 158 -7.09 -20.40 7.18
C ARG A 158 -7.86 -21.28 6.20
N ASN A 159 -8.86 -20.73 5.52
CA ASN A 159 -9.64 -21.44 4.50
C ASN A 159 -8.80 -21.79 3.28
N LYS A 160 -7.89 -20.89 2.88
CA LYS A 160 -6.92 -21.13 1.82
C LYS A 160 -5.95 -22.26 2.17
N GLY A 161 -5.57 -22.37 3.45
CA GLY A 161 -4.77 -23.47 4.00
C GLY A 161 -3.28 -23.41 3.68
N TYR A 162 -2.82 -22.42 2.91
CA TYR A 162 -1.40 -22.21 2.62
C TYR A 162 -1.08 -20.73 2.45
N LEU A 163 0.20 -20.39 2.54
CA LEU A 163 0.77 -19.08 2.25
C LEU A 163 1.74 -19.20 1.08
N LYS A 164 1.76 -18.21 0.19
CA LYS A 164 2.69 -18.13 -0.94
C LYS A 164 3.16 -16.69 -1.17
N VAL A 165 4.46 -16.50 -1.38
CA VAL A 165 5.04 -15.15 -1.56
C VAL A 165 4.43 -14.41 -2.76
N GLU A 166 4.24 -15.09 -3.89
CA GLU A 166 3.68 -14.51 -5.11
C GLU A 166 2.23 -14.02 -4.96
N ASP A 167 1.49 -14.61 -4.01
CA ASP A 167 0.09 -14.26 -3.75
C ASP A 167 -0.03 -12.97 -2.91
N ASN A 168 1.10 -12.40 -2.47
CA ASN A 168 1.18 -11.18 -1.64
C ASN A 168 0.36 -11.26 -0.35
N GLU A 169 0.37 -12.41 0.31
CA GLU A 169 -0.38 -12.65 1.56
C GLU A 169 -0.04 -11.60 2.62
N CYS A 170 -1.07 -10.92 3.15
CA CYS A 170 -0.90 -9.79 4.06
C CYS A 170 -1.91 -9.85 5.20
N LEU A 171 -1.46 -9.46 6.39
CA LEU A 171 -2.30 -9.30 7.57
C LEU A 171 -2.07 -7.92 8.20
N ARG A 172 -3.06 -7.42 8.94
CA ARG A 172 -3.05 -6.07 9.53
C ARG A 172 -2.28 -6.02 10.84
N THR A 173 -2.32 -7.10 11.63
CA THR A 173 -1.73 -7.10 12.97
C THR A 173 -0.96 -8.39 13.26
N THR A 174 -0.02 -8.29 14.22
CA THR A 174 0.68 -9.48 14.76
C THR A 174 -0.27 -10.45 15.45
N ASP A 175 -1.40 -9.95 15.96
CA ASP A 175 -2.42 -10.75 16.63
C ASP A 175 -3.20 -11.59 15.60
N ASP A 176 -3.50 -11.03 14.43
CA ASP A 176 -4.10 -11.77 13.30
C ASP A 176 -3.14 -12.86 12.79
N ILE A 177 -1.86 -12.51 12.61
CA ILE A 177 -0.82 -13.48 12.23
C ILE A 177 -0.78 -14.64 13.23
N ALA A 178 -0.64 -14.33 14.52
CA ALA A 178 -0.62 -15.36 15.56
C ALA A 178 -1.89 -16.23 15.52
N THR A 179 -3.05 -15.62 15.30
CA THR A 179 -4.32 -16.33 15.18
C THR A 179 -4.34 -17.26 13.98
N VAL A 180 -3.84 -16.86 12.80
CA VAL A 180 -3.73 -17.76 11.62
C VAL A 180 -3.03 -19.07 12.00
N PHE A 181 -1.94 -19.01 12.77
CA PHE A 181 -1.17 -20.16 13.23
C PHE A 181 -1.70 -20.84 14.51
N GLY A 182 -2.90 -20.46 15.00
CA GLY A 182 -3.47 -21.03 16.22
C GLY A 182 -2.68 -20.71 17.50
N THR A 183 -1.82 -19.69 17.46
CA THR A 183 -0.99 -19.25 18.59
C THR A 183 -1.43 -17.86 19.08
N LYS A 184 -0.71 -17.30 20.05
CA LYS A 184 -0.95 -15.96 20.57
C LYS A 184 0.33 -15.13 20.55
N ALA A 185 0.23 -13.88 20.12
CA ALA A 185 1.33 -12.94 20.24
C ALA A 185 1.66 -12.73 21.72
N LYS A 186 2.94 -12.84 22.08
CA LYS A 186 3.39 -12.58 23.46
C LYS A 186 3.59 -11.09 23.65
N ASN A 187 2.78 -10.50 24.53
CA ASN A 187 2.86 -9.09 24.90
C ASN A 187 3.31 -8.97 26.36
N ARG A 188 4.30 -8.11 26.65
CA ARG A 188 4.70 -7.73 28.01
C ARG A 188 4.52 -6.21 28.17
N GLY A 189 3.34 -5.80 28.61
CA GLY A 189 2.97 -4.37 28.65
C GLY A 189 2.99 -3.78 27.23
N PHE A 190 3.76 -2.70 27.04
CA PHE A 190 3.95 -2.08 25.72
C PHE A 190 4.93 -2.83 24.81
N LEU A 191 5.69 -3.82 25.32
CA LEU A 191 6.65 -4.58 24.54
C LEU A 191 5.94 -5.72 23.81
N ARG A 192 5.97 -5.68 22.47
CA ARG A 192 5.53 -6.78 21.62
C ARG A 192 6.73 -7.65 21.26
N ALA A 193 6.61 -8.97 21.46
CA ALA A 193 7.62 -9.91 20.96
C ALA A 193 7.70 -9.83 19.43
N SER A 194 8.88 -10.07 18.86
CA SER A 194 9.10 -10.07 17.40
C SER A 194 8.63 -11.36 16.70
N GLY A 195 7.98 -12.26 17.43
CA GLY A 195 7.46 -13.53 16.89
C GLY A 195 6.72 -14.35 17.94
N ALA A 196 6.12 -15.45 17.50
CA ALA A 196 5.46 -16.44 18.36
C ALA A 196 5.84 -17.86 17.94
N LYS A 197 5.97 -18.75 18.93
CA LYS A 197 6.22 -20.18 18.67
C LYS A 197 4.96 -20.80 18.06
N VAL A 198 5.16 -21.59 17.01
CA VAL A 198 4.11 -22.35 16.31
C VAL A 198 4.25 -23.84 16.63
N LYS A 199 5.46 -24.40 16.44
CA LYS A 199 5.79 -25.78 16.80
C LYS A 199 7.24 -25.87 17.29
N GLU A 200 7.71 -27.08 17.57
CA GLU A 200 9.12 -27.28 17.93
C GLU A 200 10.03 -26.73 16.81
N ASN A 201 11.06 -25.97 17.20
CA ASN A 201 12.02 -25.31 16.30
C ASN A 201 11.39 -24.46 15.19
N THR A 202 10.14 -24.03 15.33
CA THR A 202 9.46 -23.18 14.33
C THR A 202 8.73 -22.03 15.00
N ILE A 203 9.03 -20.81 14.54
CA ILE A 203 8.34 -19.60 14.94
C ILE A 203 7.69 -18.94 13.73
N VAL A 204 6.62 -18.20 13.99
CA VAL A 204 6.21 -17.12 13.11
C VAL A 204 6.94 -15.86 13.57
N TRP A 205 7.64 -15.21 12.65
CA TRP A 205 8.52 -14.07 12.89
C TRP A 205 8.00 -12.85 12.15
N TRP A 206 7.93 -11.69 12.79
CA TRP A 206 7.43 -10.46 12.18
C TRP A 206 8.41 -9.28 12.36
N PRO A 207 9.56 -9.32 11.66
CA PRO A 207 10.55 -8.26 11.76
C PRO A 207 9.99 -6.92 11.27
N ASN A 208 10.52 -5.84 11.83
CA ASN A 208 10.18 -4.48 11.44
C ASN A 208 11.39 -3.80 10.81
N ALA A 209 11.30 -3.52 9.51
CA ALA A 209 12.36 -2.83 8.77
C ALA A 209 12.62 -1.41 9.29
N GLY A 210 11.63 -0.76 9.91
CA GLY A 210 11.77 0.57 10.51
C GLY A 210 12.03 0.55 12.02
N HIS A 211 12.65 -0.49 12.58
CA HIS A 211 12.91 -0.56 14.02
C HIS A 211 14.14 0.28 14.42
N PRO A 212 14.06 1.15 15.44
CA PRO A 212 15.15 2.08 15.77
C PRO A 212 16.39 1.41 16.38
N LEU A 213 16.25 0.21 16.98
CA LEU A 213 17.35 -0.53 17.62
C LEU A 213 17.79 -1.78 16.84
N TRP A 214 17.09 -2.11 15.75
CA TRP A 214 17.32 -3.36 15.00
C TRP A 214 17.23 -3.08 13.52
N HIS A 215 18.30 -3.40 12.78
CA HIS A 215 18.30 -3.41 11.34
C HIS A 215 17.67 -4.73 10.87
N ASN A 216 16.60 -4.64 10.08
CA ASN A 216 15.96 -5.78 9.44
C ASN A 216 15.73 -5.42 7.97
N GLU A 217 16.38 -6.14 7.07
CA GLU A 217 16.32 -5.83 5.64
C GLU A 217 16.18 -7.10 4.83
N LEU A 218 15.15 -7.13 3.97
CA LEU A 218 14.97 -8.16 2.95
C LEU A 218 15.77 -7.75 1.71
N SER A 219 16.58 -8.65 1.16
CA SER A 219 17.31 -8.42 -0.08
C SER A 219 16.36 -8.21 -1.26
N GLU A 220 16.84 -7.53 -2.31
CA GLU A 220 16.04 -7.22 -3.51
C GLU A 220 15.47 -8.47 -4.20
N ASP A 221 16.21 -9.58 -4.19
CA ASP A 221 15.78 -10.89 -4.72
C ASP A 221 14.85 -11.67 -3.76
N GLY A 222 14.59 -11.14 -2.56
CA GLY A 222 13.78 -11.77 -1.52
C GLY A 222 14.38 -13.03 -0.90
N MET A 223 15.64 -13.34 -1.18
CA MET A 223 16.29 -14.58 -0.73
C MET A 223 16.93 -14.48 0.65
N PHE A 224 17.26 -13.28 1.12
CA PHE A 224 17.99 -13.08 2.36
C PHE A 224 17.34 -12.02 3.24
N ILE A 225 17.35 -12.24 4.55
CA ILE A 225 17.05 -11.21 5.55
C ILE A 225 18.30 -10.97 6.39
N TYR A 226 18.72 -9.71 6.47
CA TYR A 226 19.83 -9.27 7.32
C TYR A 226 19.28 -8.74 8.64
N GLU A 227 19.73 -9.32 9.75
CA GLU A 227 19.33 -8.94 11.11
C GLU A 227 20.56 -8.60 11.95
N TYR A 228 20.61 -7.39 12.51
CA TYR A 228 21.63 -6.98 13.47
C TYR A 228 21.20 -5.77 14.31
N PRO A 229 21.72 -5.60 15.54
CA PRO A 229 21.47 -4.40 16.33
C PRO A 229 22.08 -3.17 15.66
N THR A 230 21.36 -2.04 15.72
CA THR A 230 21.88 -0.75 15.23
C THR A 230 22.85 -0.14 16.24
N GLN A 231 23.51 0.98 15.88
CA GLN A 231 24.45 1.67 16.78
C GLN A 231 23.75 2.24 18.03
N GLU A 232 22.44 2.51 17.93
CA GLU A 232 21.58 3.00 19.00
C GLU A 232 21.25 1.91 20.03
N ASN A 233 21.42 0.64 19.66
CA ASN A 233 21.17 -0.48 20.55
C ASN A 233 22.34 -0.70 21.52
N LYS A 234 22.18 -0.18 22.73
CA LYS A 234 23.19 -0.28 23.80
C LYS A 234 23.15 -1.59 24.57
N SER A 235 22.20 -2.47 24.27
CA SER A 235 21.98 -3.70 25.05
C SER A 235 22.76 -4.90 24.54
N ILE A 236 23.15 -4.90 23.26
CA ILE A 236 23.85 -6.02 22.62
C ILE A 236 24.61 -5.54 21.39
N THR A 237 25.84 -6.02 21.20
CA THR A 237 26.64 -5.74 20.01
C THR A 237 26.30 -6.71 18.86
N PRO A 238 26.60 -6.35 17.59
CA PRO A 238 26.41 -7.28 16.46
C PRO A 238 27.13 -8.62 16.64
N ALA A 239 28.34 -8.61 17.20
CA ALA A 239 29.13 -9.82 17.43
C ALA A 239 28.53 -10.73 18.51
N GLU A 240 28.04 -10.15 19.61
CA GLU A 240 27.34 -10.90 20.67
C GLU A 240 26.03 -11.50 20.15
N HIS A 241 25.27 -10.72 19.37
CA HIS A 241 24.03 -11.18 18.75
C HIS A 241 24.26 -12.33 17.77
N LEU A 242 25.26 -12.21 16.90
CA LEU A 242 25.65 -13.28 15.98
C LEU A 242 26.08 -14.54 16.74
N LYS A 243 26.93 -14.39 17.76
CA LYS A 243 27.40 -15.53 18.57
C LYS A 243 26.24 -16.27 19.25
N GLN A 244 25.24 -15.54 19.75
CA GLN A 244 24.04 -16.12 20.34
C GLN A 244 23.31 -17.01 19.33
N TRP A 245 23.11 -16.53 18.10
CA TRP A 245 22.40 -17.29 17.06
C TRP A 245 23.20 -18.45 16.49
N LEU A 246 24.53 -18.30 16.33
CA LEU A 246 25.39 -19.40 15.90
C LEU A 246 25.45 -20.56 16.92
N SER A 247 25.19 -20.26 18.20
CA SER A 247 25.16 -21.26 19.28
C SER A 247 23.75 -21.79 19.59
N ALA A 248 22.73 -21.22 18.96
CA ALA A 248 21.34 -21.62 19.17
C ALA A 248 21.00 -22.89 18.36
N PRO A 249 20.01 -23.68 18.81
CA PRO A 249 19.42 -24.71 17.96
C PRO A 249 18.87 -24.11 16.66
N GLU A 250 18.86 -24.92 15.60
CA GLU A 250 18.28 -24.51 14.32
C GLU A 250 16.82 -24.10 14.50
N GLU A 251 16.46 -22.91 14.01
CA GLU A 251 15.12 -22.36 14.08
C GLU A 251 14.61 -22.05 12.67
N THR A 252 13.41 -22.54 12.35
CA THR A 252 12.68 -22.19 11.14
C THR A 252 11.77 -21.00 11.41
N ARG A 253 11.88 -19.96 10.59
CA ARG A 253 11.11 -18.73 10.73
C ARG A 253 10.13 -18.56 9.57
N ILE A 254 8.84 -18.59 9.87
CA ILE A 254 7.78 -18.24 8.92
C ILE A 254 7.65 -16.72 8.99
N THR A 255 8.11 -16.00 7.96
CA THR A 255 8.39 -14.57 8.10
C THR A 255 7.30 -13.69 7.51
N PHE A 256 6.76 -12.81 8.34
CA PHE A 256 5.83 -11.75 7.97
C PHE A 256 6.48 -10.36 8.16
N LEU A 257 7.11 -9.83 7.12
CA LEU A 257 7.81 -8.56 7.20
C LEU A 257 6.83 -7.39 7.32
N ARG A 258 7.03 -6.53 8.33
CA ARG A 258 6.24 -5.32 8.50
C ARG A 258 6.64 -4.27 7.48
N TYR A 259 5.65 -3.72 6.77
CA TYR A 259 5.82 -2.56 5.89
C TYR A 259 4.72 -1.53 6.13
N LYS A 260 4.95 -0.32 5.65
CA LYS A 260 4.00 0.80 5.70
C LYS A 260 3.69 1.26 4.29
N ASP A 261 2.41 1.42 3.95
CA ASP A 261 1.99 1.93 2.65
C ASP A 261 1.94 3.48 2.62
N ASP A 262 1.57 4.04 1.47
CA ASP A 262 1.51 5.49 1.25
C ASP A 262 0.38 6.20 2.01
N LEU A 263 -0.62 5.47 2.51
CA LEU A 263 -1.66 5.99 3.41
C LEU A 263 -1.27 5.80 4.89
N GLY A 264 -0.10 5.20 5.12
CA GLY A 264 0.46 4.95 6.42
C GLY A 264 -0.16 3.78 7.16
N PHE A 265 -0.88 2.89 6.46
CA PHE A 265 -1.27 1.60 7.00
C PHE A 265 -0.05 0.74 7.23
N CYS A 266 -0.03 0.06 8.37
CA CYS A 266 0.95 -0.98 8.64
C CYS A 266 0.34 -2.33 8.23
N PHE A 267 1.10 -3.08 7.46
CA PHE A 267 0.78 -4.44 7.06
C PHE A 267 1.97 -5.33 7.35
N TYR A 268 1.69 -6.62 7.46
CA TYR A 268 2.66 -7.69 7.62
C TYR A 268 2.51 -8.64 6.46
N ARG A 269 3.52 -8.71 5.59
CA ARG A 269 3.50 -9.52 4.37
C ARG A 269 4.29 -10.80 4.56
N PHE A 270 3.72 -11.93 4.15
CA PHE A 270 4.50 -13.16 4.08
C PHE A 270 5.60 -13.03 3.02
N VAL A 271 6.85 -13.19 3.44
CA VAL A 271 8.04 -13.07 2.54
C VAL A 271 8.77 -14.39 2.38
N GLY A 272 8.29 -15.46 3.02
CA GLY A 272 8.81 -16.82 2.90
C GLY A 272 9.14 -17.45 4.24
N VAL A 273 9.73 -18.63 4.17
CA VAL A 273 10.24 -19.41 5.29
C VAL A 273 11.76 -19.33 5.28
N PHE A 274 12.37 -18.98 6.40
CA PHE A 274 13.79 -18.67 6.50
C PHE A 274 14.49 -19.49 7.58
N ARG A 275 15.79 -19.72 7.38
CA ARG A 275 16.72 -20.32 8.35
C ARG A 275 18.04 -19.57 8.36
N LEU A 276 18.79 -19.67 9.46
CA LEU A 276 20.09 -19.01 9.57
C LEU A 276 21.10 -19.67 8.61
N ASN A 277 21.71 -18.89 7.72
CA ASN A 277 22.84 -19.34 6.92
C ASN A 277 24.13 -19.06 7.71
N HIS A 278 24.70 -20.10 8.32
CA HIS A 278 25.87 -19.97 9.20
C HIS A 278 27.10 -19.40 8.47
N ASP A 279 27.44 -19.95 7.31
CA ASP A 279 28.63 -19.56 6.55
C ASP A 279 28.58 -18.09 6.14
N ARG A 280 27.42 -17.67 5.61
CA ARG A 280 27.21 -16.29 5.19
C ARG A 280 27.13 -15.35 6.38
N SER A 281 26.53 -15.78 7.49
CA SER A 281 26.47 -14.99 8.72
C SER A 281 27.85 -14.72 9.30
N ILE A 282 28.73 -15.72 9.29
CA ILE A 282 30.14 -15.59 9.72
C ILE A 282 30.89 -14.66 8.76
N LYS A 283 30.73 -14.86 7.44
CA LYS A 283 31.41 -14.07 6.41
C LYS A 283 31.01 -12.59 6.45
N GLU A 284 29.74 -12.29 6.70
CA GLU A 284 29.21 -10.93 6.71
C GLU A 284 29.15 -10.30 8.11
N ASN A 285 29.53 -11.06 9.15
CA ASN A 285 29.53 -10.63 10.56
C ASN A 285 28.18 -10.06 11.05
N LYS A 286 27.08 -10.70 10.65
CA LYS A 286 25.69 -10.39 11.04
C LYS A 286 24.81 -11.62 10.83
N CYS A 287 23.62 -11.67 11.43
CA CYS A 287 22.70 -12.77 11.17
C CYS A 287 22.13 -12.64 9.76
N VAL A 288 22.39 -13.64 8.92
CA VAL A 288 21.86 -13.74 7.57
C VAL A 288 20.92 -14.92 7.50
N TRP A 289 19.63 -14.63 7.34
CA TRP A 289 18.58 -15.61 7.21
C TRP A 289 18.32 -15.86 5.73
N GLU A 290 18.45 -17.10 5.27
CA GLU A 290 18.22 -17.50 3.88
C GLU A 290 16.83 -18.11 3.73
N ARG A 291 16.14 -17.74 2.65
CA ARG A 291 14.83 -18.26 2.29
C ARG A 291 14.97 -19.71 1.82
N VAL A 292 14.38 -20.62 2.59
CA VAL A 292 14.34 -22.06 2.29
C VAL A 292 13.03 -22.49 1.62
N SER A 293 11.98 -21.66 1.68
CA SER A 293 10.72 -21.87 0.97
C SER A 293 10.01 -20.54 0.72
N ASP A 294 9.34 -20.42 -0.42
CA ASP A 294 8.42 -19.32 -0.77
C ASP A 294 6.94 -19.67 -0.45
N THR A 295 6.70 -20.87 0.08
CA THR A 295 5.39 -21.38 0.46
C THR A 295 5.42 -21.97 1.86
N TYR A 296 4.26 -21.95 2.53
CA TYR A 296 4.06 -22.60 3.81
C TYR A 296 2.66 -23.20 3.90
N GLN A 297 2.57 -24.51 4.16
CA GLN A 297 1.31 -25.19 4.41
C GLN A 297 0.86 -24.90 5.85
N LEU A 298 -0.35 -24.36 6.01
CA LEU A 298 -0.92 -24.13 7.33
C LEU A 298 -1.50 -25.45 7.86
N ASP A 299 -1.15 -25.78 9.09
CA ASP A 299 -1.70 -26.91 9.84
C ASP A 299 -3.05 -26.47 10.48
N VAL A 300 -4.08 -26.22 9.65
CA VAL A 300 -5.41 -25.70 10.07
C VAL A 300 -6.45 -26.80 10.21
#